data_AF-A0AAP0Q946-F1
#
_entry.id   AF-A0AAP0Q946-F1
#
_cell.length_a   1.000
_cell.length_b   1.000
_cell.length_c   1.000
_cell.angle_alpha   90.00
_cell.angle_beta   90.00
_cell.angle_gamma   90.00
#
_symmetry.space_group_name_H-M   'P 1'
#
loop_
_entity.id
_entity.type
_entity.pdbx_description
1 polymer ?
#
loop_
_entity_poly.entity_id
_entity_poly.type
_entity_poly.pdbx_seq_one_letter_code
_entity_poly.pdbx_strand_id
1 'polypeptide(L)'
;MSVFVALVFVALFATATMVNISFCYGKSYVGCKESEREALLKLKRNLKDLSNCLASWDIGDGDCCKWVGIFCNNLTGHILELNLENPFGYLKYSDAEDDDHYMRSKLVGKMNPSLVDLKHLIHLDLSVNDFQGI
;
A
#
# COMPACT_ATOMS: atom_id res chain seq x y z
N MET A 1 14.50 28.18 -52.38
CA MET A 1 14.63 27.91 -50.93
C MET A 1 16.09 27.54 -50.68
N SER A 2 16.86 28.40 -49.99
CA SER A 2 18.32 28.23 -49.86
C SER A 2 18.67 26.99 -49.03
N VAL A 3 19.71 26.25 -49.41
CA VAL A 3 20.23 25.07 -48.67
C VAL A 3 20.52 25.41 -47.21
N PHE A 4 20.98 26.64 -46.95
CA PHE A 4 21.22 27.15 -45.60
C PHE A 4 19.93 27.19 -44.75
N VAL A 5 18.81 27.58 -45.35
CA VAL A 5 17.50 27.63 -44.67
C VAL A 5 17.04 26.23 -44.30
N ALA A 6 17.20 25.25 -45.19
CA ALA A 6 16.87 23.85 -44.91
C ALA A 6 17.72 23.27 -43.76
N LEU A 7 19.01 23.59 -43.70
CA LEU A 7 19.91 23.12 -42.63
C LEU A 7 19.52 23.69 -41.25
N VAL A 8 19.11 24.96 -41.18
CA VAL A 8 18.62 25.58 -39.94
C VAL A 8 17.34 24.89 -39.44
N PHE A 9 16.40 24.59 -40.34
CA PHE A 9 15.16 23.90 -39.97
C PHE A 9 15.43 22.47 -39.48
N VAL A 10 16.29 21.70 -40.16
CA VAL A 10 16.65 20.33 -39.75
C VAL A 10 17.31 20.32 -38.36
N ALA A 11 18.20 21.27 -38.08
CA ALA A 11 18.83 21.40 -36.77
C ALA A 11 17.83 21.71 -35.64
N LEU A 12 16.84 22.57 -35.91
CA LEU A 12 15.78 22.91 -34.94
C LEU A 12 14.85 21.73 -34.65
N PHE A 13 14.47 20.94 -35.67
CA PHE A 13 13.68 19.73 -35.45
C PHE A 13 14.46 18.66 -34.69
N ALA A 14 15.75 18.46 -35.02
CA ALA A 14 16.60 17.50 -34.32
C ALA A 14 16.74 17.85 -32.83
N THR A 15 16.97 19.11 -32.49
CA THR A 15 17.08 19.53 -31.07
C THR A 15 15.73 19.47 -30.34
N ALA A 16 14.62 19.82 -30.99
CA ALA A 16 13.28 19.72 -30.41
C ALA A 16 12.89 18.26 -30.07
N THR A 17 13.34 17.27 -30.84
CA THR A 17 13.10 15.85 -30.52
C THR A 17 13.92 15.36 -29.32
N MET A 18 15.12 15.90 -29.09
CA MET A 18 15.98 15.50 -27.97
C MET A 18 15.50 16.05 -26.61
N VAL A 19 14.84 17.22 -26.60
CA VAL A 19 14.28 17.82 -25.36
C VAL A 19 13.13 16.98 -24.77
N ASN A 20 12.46 16.17 -25.60
CA ASN A 20 11.32 15.35 -25.19
C ASN A 20 11.70 13.99 -24.58
N ILE A 21 12.97 13.56 -24.65
CA ILE A 21 13.40 12.24 -24.15
C ILE A 21 13.82 12.29 -22.67
N SER A 22 14.14 13.48 -22.14
CA SER A 22 14.70 13.65 -20.79
C SER A 22 13.67 13.65 -19.65
N PHE A 23 12.36 13.58 -19.91
CA PHE A 23 11.34 13.59 -18.86
C PHE A 23 10.78 12.20 -18.50
N CYS A 24 11.13 11.15 -19.24
CA CYS A 24 10.52 9.81 -19.09
C CYS A 24 11.30 8.84 -18.19
N TYR A 25 12.49 9.20 -17.71
CA TYR A 25 13.33 8.32 -16.89
C TYR A 25 13.33 8.65 -15.39
N GLY A 26 12.61 9.70 -14.97
CA GLY A 26 12.35 9.95 -13.56
C GLY A 26 11.24 9.03 -13.07
N LYS A 27 11.57 7.91 -12.40
CA LYS A 27 10.60 7.21 -11.56
C LYS A 27 10.23 8.15 -10.41
N SER A 28 9.16 8.92 -10.57
CA SER A 28 8.55 9.62 -9.44
C SER A 28 7.90 8.57 -8.55
N TYR A 29 8.31 8.53 -7.28
CA TYR A 29 7.64 7.69 -6.30
C TYR A 29 6.19 8.17 -6.14
N VAL A 30 5.25 7.30 -6.45
CA VAL A 30 3.82 7.56 -6.27
C VAL A 30 3.40 6.87 -4.97
N GLY A 31 3.15 7.67 -3.92
CA GLY A 31 2.59 7.17 -2.67
C GLY A 31 1.17 6.64 -2.86
N CYS A 32 0.63 6.05 -1.79
CA CYS A 32 -0.67 5.39 -1.89
C CYS A 32 -1.83 6.34 -2.22
N LYS A 33 -2.94 5.80 -2.75
CA LYS A 33 -4.13 6.59 -3.02
C LYS A 33 -4.81 7.01 -1.73
N GLU A 34 -5.21 8.28 -1.62
CA GLU A 34 -5.91 8.79 -0.43
C GLU A 34 -7.18 7.99 -0.12
N SER A 35 -7.95 7.58 -1.14
CA SER A 35 -9.14 6.75 -0.94
C SER A 35 -8.82 5.39 -0.34
N GLU A 36 -7.72 4.76 -0.74
CA GLU A 36 -7.28 3.46 -0.21
C GLU A 36 -6.73 3.61 1.21
N ARG A 37 -5.97 4.68 1.47
CA ARG A 37 -5.51 5.08 2.82
C ARG A 37 -6.68 5.27 3.77
N GLU A 38 -7.70 6.02 3.37
CA GLU A 38 -8.90 6.22 4.18
C GLU A 38 -9.65 4.92 4.45
N ALA A 39 -9.72 4.02 3.48
CA ALA A 39 -10.33 2.70 3.65
C ALA A 39 -9.58 1.86 4.71
N LEU A 40 -8.25 1.85 4.67
CA LEU A 40 -7.42 1.21 5.69
C LEU A 40 -7.61 1.83 7.08
N LEU A 41 -7.67 3.16 7.19
CA LEU A 41 -7.91 3.84 8.47
C LEU A 41 -9.32 3.55 9.02
N LYS A 42 -10.34 3.45 8.15
CA LYS A 42 -11.68 3.00 8.54
C LYS A 42 -11.64 1.55 9.04
N LEU A 43 -10.90 0.66 8.39
CA LEU A 43 -10.71 -0.71 8.85
C LEU A 43 -10.07 -0.72 10.25
N LYS A 44 -8.93 -0.03 10.44
CA LYS A 44 -8.23 0.08 11.72
C LYS A 44 -9.14 0.50 12.87
N ARG A 45 -10.01 1.50 12.67
CA ARG A 45 -10.95 1.98 13.72
C ARG A 45 -11.97 0.94 14.19
N ASN A 46 -12.26 -0.07 13.38
CA ASN A 46 -13.22 -1.12 13.73
C ASN A 46 -12.56 -2.36 14.34
N LEU A 47 -11.22 -2.38 14.38
CA LEU A 47 -10.45 -3.47 14.95
C LEU A 47 -9.96 -3.08 16.33
N LYS A 48 -10.03 -4.05 17.24
CA LYS A 48 -9.33 -4.03 18.52
C LYS A 48 -7.95 -4.64 18.28
N ASP A 49 -6.93 -3.80 18.44
CA ASP A 49 -5.51 -4.14 18.27
C ASP A 49 -4.79 -3.92 19.61
N LEU A 50 -4.68 -4.97 20.42
CA LEU A 50 -4.08 -4.88 21.76
C LEU A 50 -2.55 -4.94 21.74
N SER A 51 -1.97 -5.50 20.68
CA SER A 51 -0.53 -5.68 20.52
C SER A 51 0.11 -4.60 19.62
N ASN A 52 -0.68 -3.63 19.17
CA ASN A 52 -0.27 -2.53 18.29
C ASN A 52 0.32 -3.03 16.96
N CYS A 53 -0.21 -4.11 16.41
CA CYS A 53 0.19 -4.65 15.11
C CYS A 53 -0.03 -3.63 13.98
N LEU A 54 -1.00 -2.72 14.14
CA LEU A 54 -1.33 -1.66 13.19
C LEU A 54 -0.71 -0.30 13.58
N ALA A 55 0.32 -0.28 14.44
CA ALA A 55 0.94 0.96 14.91
C ALA A 55 1.40 1.88 13.77
N SER A 56 1.95 1.31 12.69
CA SER A 56 2.46 2.09 11.55
C SER A 56 1.35 2.75 10.73
N TRP A 57 0.09 2.33 10.89
CA TRP A 57 -1.05 2.89 10.15
C TRP A 57 -1.44 4.23 10.76
N ASP A 58 -0.64 5.26 10.48
CA ASP A 58 -0.74 6.57 11.10
C ASP A 58 -1.47 7.59 10.21
N ILE A 59 -2.25 8.46 10.84
CA ILE A 59 -2.90 9.59 10.17
C ILE A 59 -1.87 10.67 9.78
N GLY A 60 -0.74 10.75 10.49
CA GLY A 60 0.38 11.64 10.16
C GLY A 60 1.17 11.19 8.93
N ASP A 61 1.18 9.89 8.64
CA ASP A 61 1.82 9.34 7.43
C ASP A 61 0.82 9.35 6.26
N GLY A 62 1.14 10.14 5.24
CA GLY A 62 0.34 10.24 4.01
C GLY A 62 0.51 9.05 3.08
N ASP A 63 1.49 8.18 3.33
CA ASP A 63 1.90 7.15 2.39
C ASP A 63 1.75 5.74 2.97
N CYS A 64 0.55 5.19 2.83
CA CYS A 64 0.20 3.89 3.36
C CYS A 64 0.97 2.71 2.73
N CYS A 65 1.70 2.91 1.62
CA CYS A 65 2.59 1.91 1.07
C CYS A 65 3.81 1.60 1.95
N LYS A 66 4.06 2.45 2.97
CA LYS A 66 5.11 2.23 3.98
C LYS A 66 4.59 1.51 5.23
N TRP A 67 3.29 1.29 5.33
CA TRP A 67 2.70 0.66 6.49
C TRP A 67 2.99 -0.83 6.50
N VAL A 68 3.19 -1.39 7.69
CA VAL A 68 3.35 -2.83 7.88
C VAL A 68 2.11 -3.54 7.35
N GLY A 69 2.34 -4.59 6.55
CA GLY A 69 1.28 -5.39 5.95
C GLY A 69 0.69 -4.81 4.66
N ILE A 70 1.18 -3.67 4.15
CA ILE A 70 0.69 -3.07 2.89
C ILE A 70 1.75 -3.20 1.80
N PHE A 71 1.37 -3.77 0.66
CA PHE A 71 2.20 -3.74 -0.54
C PHE A 71 1.47 -3.06 -1.69
N CYS A 72 2.15 -2.12 -2.33
CA CYS A 72 1.61 -1.30 -3.40
C CYS A 72 2.27 -1.60 -4.75
N ASN A 73 1.56 -1.25 -5.81
CA ASN A 73 2.13 -1.14 -7.13
C ASN A 73 3.07 0.09 -7.21
N ASN A 74 4.36 -0.14 -7.41
CA ASN A 74 5.40 0.90 -7.44
C ASN A 74 5.23 1.98 -8.52
N LEU A 75 4.37 1.78 -9.53
CA LEU A 75 4.13 2.75 -10.60
C LEU A 75 2.85 3.56 -10.37
N THR A 76 1.83 2.94 -9.81
CA THR A 76 0.50 3.54 -9.70
C THR A 76 0.14 3.96 -8.28
N GLY A 77 0.82 3.42 -7.26
CA GLY A 77 0.52 3.64 -5.84
C GLY A 77 -0.71 2.88 -5.35
N HIS A 78 -1.31 1.99 -6.16
CA HIS A 78 -2.46 1.20 -5.73
C HIS A 78 -2.04 0.06 -4.81
N ILE A 79 -2.79 -0.17 -3.74
CA ILE A 79 -2.61 -1.33 -2.87
C ILE A 79 -2.91 -2.61 -3.65
N LEU A 80 -1.95 -3.53 -3.65
CA LEU A 80 -2.03 -4.85 -4.26
C LEU A 80 -2.21 -5.94 -3.20
N GLU A 81 -1.62 -5.76 -2.02
CA GLU A 81 -1.69 -6.73 -0.93
C GLU A 81 -1.96 -6.05 0.40
N LEU A 82 -2.87 -6.66 1.16
CA LEU A 82 -3.14 -6.39 2.55
C LEU A 82 -2.88 -7.69 3.33
N ASN A 83 -1.76 -7.73 4.03
CA ASN A 83 -1.37 -8.83 4.89
C ASN A 83 -1.52 -8.42 6.35
N LEU A 84 -2.54 -9.00 6.99
CA LEU A 84 -2.82 -8.88 8.41
C LEU A 84 -2.63 -10.20 9.14
N GLU A 85 -1.90 -11.18 8.57
CA GLU A 85 -1.57 -12.42 9.27
C GLU A 85 -0.99 -12.09 10.65
N ASN A 86 -1.50 -12.77 11.68
CA ASN A 86 -0.98 -12.59 13.03
C ASN A 86 0.46 -13.14 13.12
N PRO A 87 1.48 -12.29 13.34
CA PRO A 87 2.88 -12.71 13.35
C PRO A 87 3.20 -13.66 14.52
N PHE A 88 2.33 -13.72 15.54
CA PHE A 88 2.45 -14.60 16.69
C PHE A 88 1.67 -15.92 16.52
N GLY A 89 1.27 -16.27 15.30
CA GLY A 89 0.53 -17.50 15.01
C GLY A 89 1.24 -18.79 15.45
N TYR A 90 2.57 -18.76 15.55
CA TYR A 90 3.37 -19.87 16.04
C TYR A 90 3.15 -20.21 17.53
N LEU A 91 2.64 -19.27 18.33
CA LEU A 91 2.32 -19.49 19.74
C LEU A 91 1.07 -20.37 19.95
N LYS A 92 0.30 -20.66 18.89
CA LYS A 92 -0.90 -21.51 18.96
C LYS A 92 -0.63 -22.93 19.50
N TYR A 93 0.61 -23.41 19.42
CA TYR A 93 1.00 -24.77 19.79
C TYR A 93 1.90 -24.83 21.04
N SER A 94 2.04 -23.74 21.81
CA SER A 94 2.81 -23.76 23.06
C SER A 94 1.96 -24.30 24.22
N ASP A 95 2.53 -25.25 24.98
CA ASP A 95 1.82 -26.05 26.00
C ASP A 95 1.64 -25.36 27.38
N ALA A 96 1.99 -24.08 27.53
CA ALA A 96 2.00 -23.42 28.84
C ALA A 96 1.71 -21.93 28.77
N GLU A 97 0.75 -21.45 29.58
CA GLU A 97 0.51 -20.06 30.07
C GLU A 97 0.47 -18.89 29.05
N ASP A 98 0.82 -19.12 27.79
CA ASP A 98 0.99 -18.14 26.71
C ASP A 98 -0.32 -17.84 25.96
N ASP A 99 -1.44 -18.43 26.42
CA ASP A 99 -2.76 -18.21 25.84
C ASP A 99 -3.15 -16.73 25.94
N ASP A 100 -2.85 -16.04 27.04
CA ASP A 100 -3.20 -14.62 27.17
C ASP A 100 -2.42 -13.76 26.14
N HIS A 101 -1.10 -13.97 26.00
CA HIS A 101 -0.32 -13.21 25.02
C HIS A 101 -0.74 -13.53 23.59
N TYR A 102 -0.95 -14.81 23.27
CA TYR A 102 -1.45 -15.24 21.97
C TYR A 102 -2.85 -14.67 21.68
N MET A 103 -3.78 -14.70 22.63
CA MET A 103 -5.13 -14.15 22.44
C MET A 103 -5.09 -12.63 22.29
N ARG A 104 -4.23 -11.92 23.02
CA ARG A 104 -4.03 -10.48 22.89
C ARG A 104 -3.37 -10.07 21.58
N SER A 105 -2.60 -10.97 20.96
CA SER A 105 -1.96 -10.73 19.66
C SER A 105 -2.94 -10.68 18.48
N LYS A 106 -4.14 -11.25 18.63
CA LYS A 106 -5.12 -11.28 17.55
C LYS A 106 -5.73 -9.91 17.33
N LEU A 107 -5.89 -9.54 16.07
CA LEU A 107 -6.83 -8.52 15.67
C LEU A 107 -8.25 -9.07 15.87
N VAL A 108 -9.07 -8.32 16.62
CA VAL A 108 -10.44 -8.72 16.95
C VAL A 108 -11.40 -7.66 16.41
N GLY A 109 -12.50 -8.09 15.80
CA GLY A 109 -13.58 -7.18 15.41
C GLY A 109 -14.20 -7.54 14.07
N LYS A 110 -15.06 -6.64 13.57
CA LYS A 110 -15.73 -6.82 12.28
C LYS A 110 -14.89 -6.23 11.16
N MET A 111 -14.84 -6.95 10.06
CA MET A 111 -14.24 -6.47 8.82
C MET A 111 -15.13 -5.38 8.24
N ASN A 112 -14.58 -4.18 8.07
CA ASN A 112 -15.37 -3.07 7.53
C ASN A 112 -15.63 -3.28 6.03
N PRO A 113 -16.86 -3.04 5.52
CA PRO A 113 -17.16 -3.00 4.09
C PRO A 113 -16.23 -2.11 3.26
N SER A 114 -15.52 -1.15 3.88
CA SER A 114 -14.52 -0.28 3.25
C SER A 114 -13.43 -1.05 2.49
N LEU A 115 -13.20 -2.34 2.76
CA LEU A 115 -12.33 -3.18 1.93
C LEU A 115 -12.73 -3.24 0.46
N VAL A 116 -14.01 -3.02 0.12
CA VAL A 116 -14.48 -2.94 -1.27
C VAL A 116 -13.89 -1.73 -2.03
N ASP A 117 -13.38 -0.73 -1.30
CA ASP A 117 -12.73 0.43 -1.91
C ASP A 117 -11.30 0.11 -2.38
N LEU A 118 -10.70 -1.01 -1.92
CA LEU A 118 -9.40 -1.51 -2.37
C LEU A 118 -9.54 -2.31 -3.68
N LYS A 119 -9.92 -1.62 -4.76
CA LYS A 119 -10.32 -2.24 -6.04
C LYS A 119 -9.20 -2.97 -6.78
N HIS A 120 -7.94 -2.70 -6.42
CA HIS A 120 -6.75 -3.28 -7.04
C HIS A 120 -6.12 -4.38 -6.18
N LEU A 121 -6.74 -4.71 -5.04
CA LEU A 121 -6.26 -5.75 -4.14
C LEU A 121 -6.29 -7.11 -4.84
N ILE A 122 -5.12 -7.75 -4.92
CA ILE A 122 -4.94 -9.09 -5.50
C ILE A 122 -4.66 -10.15 -4.43
N HIS A 123 -4.18 -9.73 -3.26
CA HIS A 123 -3.93 -10.61 -2.13
C HIS A 123 -4.47 -10.01 -0.83
N LEU A 124 -5.17 -10.83 -0.05
CA LEU A 124 -5.73 -10.49 1.24
C LEU A 124 -5.44 -11.63 2.21
N ASP A 125 -4.56 -11.40 3.17
CA ASP A 125 -4.29 -12.33 4.26
C ASP A 125 -4.86 -11.78 5.57
N LEU A 126 -5.76 -12.55 6.16
CA LEU A 126 -6.44 -12.25 7.43
C LEU A 126 -6.19 -13.36 8.46
N SER A 127 -5.29 -14.29 8.14
CA SER A 127 -5.15 -15.55 8.85
C SER A 127 -4.70 -15.35 10.30
N VAL A 128 -5.09 -16.31 11.15
CA VAL A 128 -4.66 -16.40 12.56
C VAL A 128 -5.11 -15.19 13.43
N ASN A 129 -6.19 -14.53 13.03
CA ASN A 129 -6.90 -13.50 13.81
C ASN A 129 -8.31 -13.96 14.23
N ASP A 130 -9.04 -13.10 14.96
CA ASP A 130 -10.42 -13.34 15.41
C ASP A 130 -11.39 -12.32 14.80
N PHE A 131 -11.56 -12.42 13.47
CA PHE A 131 -12.49 -11.58 12.73
C PHE A 131 -13.92 -12.13 12.80
N GLN A 132 -14.86 -11.29 13.20
CA GLN A 132 -16.25 -11.67 13.54
C GLN A 132 -17.22 -11.49 12.36
N GLY A 133 -16.73 -11.62 11.13
CA GLY A 133 -17.49 -11.38 9.89
C GLY A 133 -17.42 -9.95 9.37
N ILE A 134 -18.28 -9.65 8.38
CA ILE A 134 -18.47 -8.31 7.76
C ILE A 134 -19.70 -7.63 8.39
#